data_AF-A0AAV6WKZ6-F1
#
_entry.id   AF-A0AAV6WKZ6-F1
#
_cell.length_a   1.000
_cell.length_b   1.000
_cell.length_c   1.000
_cell.angle_alpha   90.00
_cell.angle_beta   90.00
_cell.angle_gamma   90.00
#
_symmetry.space_group_name_H-M   'P 1'
#
loop_
_entity.id
_entity.type
_entity.pdbx_description
1 polymer ?
#
loop_
_entity_poly.entity_id
_entity_poly.type
_entity_poly.pdbx_seq_one_letter_code
_entity_poly.pdbx_strand_id
1 'polypeptide(L)'
;MWVLTTEEFIMNEFCSCGTNTVMKTSWTDHNPGRPYIAYERFKQINGCNYFVWIDPPICTRARQIIPGLLRRVNRFEEDLNRFEEEEKQIYVYNRTVSSKPSRFCNV
;
A
#
# COMPACT_ATOMS: atom_id res chain seq x y z
N MET A 1 28.38 3.05 3.55
CA MET A 1 28.10 3.35 2.13
C MET A 1 28.51 2.11 1.35
N TRP A 2 27.58 1.19 1.13
CA TRP A 2 27.83 0.02 0.29
C TRP A 2 27.18 0.31 -1.06
N VAL A 3 28.00 0.84 -1.97
CA VAL A 3 27.70 0.83 -3.40
C VAL A 3 28.20 -0.52 -3.89
N LEU A 4 27.28 -1.45 -4.17
CA LEU A 4 27.60 -2.64 -4.94
C LEU A 4 26.80 -2.55 -6.25
N THR A 5 27.58 -2.12 -7.25
CA THR A 5 27.46 -2.29 -8.70
C THR A 5 26.22 -3.03 -9.23
N THR A 6 25.48 -2.28 -10.05
CA THR A 6 24.29 -2.61 -10.84
C THR A 6 24.50 -3.65 -11.96
N GLU A 7 25.50 -4.54 -11.88
CA GLU A 7 25.95 -5.34 -13.04
C GLU A 7 25.83 -6.87 -12.95
N GLU A 8 25.30 -7.48 -11.88
CA GLU A 8 25.09 -8.96 -11.86
C GLU A 8 23.70 -9.41 -11.36
N PHE A 9 22.65 -8.68 -11.71
CA PHE A 9 21.31 -9.26 -11.75
C PHE A 9 20.73 -8.97 -13.12
N ILE A 10 21.07 -9.81 -14.11
CA ILE A 10 20.31 -9.86 -15.36
C ILE A 10 18.92 -10.38 -14.97
N MET A 11 18.07 -9.43 -14.58
CA MET A 11 16.64 -9.56 -14.53
C MET A 11 16.23 -10.16 -15.86
N ASN A 12 15.64 -11.35 -15.84
CA ASN A 12 14.94 -11.79 -17.04
C ASN A 12 13.78 -10.80 -17.20
N GLU A 13 13.94 -9.84 -18.11
CA GLU A 13 12.94 -8.81 -18.39
C GLU A 13 11.60 -9.48 -18.77
N PHE A 14 11.63 -10.75 -19.21
CA PHE A 14 10.48 -11.49 -19.73
C PHE A 14 10.26 -12.88 -19.06
N CYS A 15 8.99 -13.29 -18.88
CA CYS A 15 8.59 -14.72 -18.62
C CYS A 15 8.98 -15.59 -19.79
N SER A 16 9.03 -16.91 -19.55
CA SER A 16 8.87 -17.89 -20.63
C SER A 16 7.58 -17.66 -21.45
N CYS A 17 6.60 -16.91 -20.92
CA CYS A 17 5.41 -16.42 -21.62
C CYS A 17 5.60 -15.08 -22.36
N GLY A 18 6.81 -14.51 -22.41
CA GLY A 18 7.13 -13.29 -23.18
C GLY A 18 6.63 -11.97 -22.57
N THR A 19 6.21 -11.94 -21.30
CA THR A 19 5.63 -10.75 -20.64
C THR A 19 6.60 -10.15 -19.62
N ASN A 20 6.54 -8.82 -19.43
CA ASN A 20 7.44 -8.08 -18.54
C ASN A 20 7.34 -8.51 -17.07
N THR A 21 8.49 -8.63 -16.42
CA THR A 21 8.58 -8.71 -14.96
C THR A 21 8.53 -7.32 -14.31
N VAL A 22 8.05 -7.26 -13.07
CA VAL A 22 8.04 -6.04 -12.24
C VAL A 22 8.56 -6.34 -10.84
N MET A 23 9.24 -5.36 -10.25
CA MET A 23 9.66 -5.42 -8.85
C MET A 23 8.48 -5.05 -7.94
N LYS A 24 8.22 -5.89 -6.94
CA LYS A 24 7.14 -5.74 -5.95
C LYS A 24 7.72 -5.94 -4.55
N THR A 25 7.02 -5.41 -3.54
CA THR A 25 7.36 -5.62 -2.12
C THR A 25 6.31 -6.51 -1.47
N SER A 26 6.73 -7.55 -0.77
CA SER A 26 5.81 -8.40 0.00
C SER A 26 5.42 -7.69 1.29
N TRP A 27 4.13 -7.62 1.56
CA TRP A 27 3.58 -7.12 2.83
C TRP A 27 2.92 -8.24 3.65
N THR A 28 3.29 -9.49 3.37
CA THR A 28 2.82 -10.64 4.15
C THR A 28 3.52 -10.73 5.49
N ASP A 29 2.87 -11.31 6.50
CA ASP A 29 3.45 -11.51 7.82
C ASP A 29 4.74 -12.35 7.82
N HIS A 30 4.94 -13.22 6.82
CA HIS A 30 6.13 -14.07 6.74
C HIS A 30 7.34 -13.40 6.07
N ASN A 31 7.11 -12.51 5.10
CA ASN A 31 8.17 -11.79 4.39
C ASN A 31 7.85 -10.29 4.28
N PRO A 32 7.63 -9.57 5.40
CA PRO A 32 7.22 -8.17 5.34
C PRO A 32 8.37 -7.30 4.85
N GLY A 33 8.11 -6.41 3.90
CA GLY A 33 9.10 -5.49 3.33
C GLY A 33 10.13 -6.15 2.42
N ARG A 34 10.06 -7.47 2.15
CA ARG A 34 11.04 -8.16 1.28
C ARG A 34 10.69 -7.94 -0.19
N PRO A 35 11.62 -7.43 -1.02
CA PRO A 35 11.39 -7.24 -2.43
C PRO A 35 11.45 -8.58 -3.19
N TYR A 36 10.60 -8.70 -4.19
CA TYR A 36 10.54 -9.82 -5.11
C TYR A 36 10.24 -9.33 -6.53
N ILE A 37 10.65 -10.10 -7.52
CA ILE A 37 10.27 -9.90 -8.90
C ILE A 37 9.15 -10.87 -9.21
N ALA A 38 8.10 -10.40 -9.87
CA ALA A 38 7.05 -11.25 -10.39
C ALA A 38 6.46 -10.66 -11.65
N TYR A 39 5.62 -11.43 -12.34
CA TYR A 39 4.85 -10.87 -13.44
C TYR A 39 3.86 -9.82 -12.97
N GLU A 40 3.56 -8.89 -13.88
CA GLU A 40 2.55 -7.88 -13.65
C GLU A 40 1.23 -8.54 -13.21
N ARG A 41 0.81 -9.58 -13.94
CA ARG A 41 -0.38 -10.40 -13.67
C ARG A 41 -0.16 -11.57 -12.71
N PHE A 42 0.89 -11.54 -11.89
CA PHE A 42 1.15 -12.57 -10.89
C PHE A 42 -0.09 -12.82 -10.01
N LYS A 43 -0.49 -14.10 -9.88
CA LYS A 43 -1.69 -14.56 -9.14
C LYS A 43 -3.04 -14.05 -9.68
N GLN A 44 -3.09 -13.46 -10.87
CA GLN A 44 -4.35 -13.16 -11.56
C GLN A 44 -4.83 -14.36 -12.38
N ILE A 45 -6.12 -14.38 -12.72
CA ILE A 45 -6.68 -15.38 -13.64
C ILE A 45 -5.92 -15.30 -14.99
N ASN A 46 -5.45 -16.44 -15.50
CA ASN A 46 -4.60 -16.56 -16.69
C ASN A 46 -3.23 -15.86 -16.60
N GLY A 47 -2.72 -15.58 -15.39
CA GLY A 47 -1.38 -15.01 -15.17
C GLY A 47 -0.25 -16.04 -15.08
N CYS A 48 0.99 -15.63 -15.38
CA CYS A 48 2.22 -16.43 -15.14
C CYS A 48 2.54 -16.41 -13.61
N ASN A 49 2.74 -17.59 -13.00
CA ASN A 49 2.95 -17.78 -11.55
C ASN A 49 4.40 -17.67 -11.08
N TYR A 50 5.31 -17.31 -11.98
CA TYR A 50 6.70 -17.09 -11.63
C TYR A 50 6.86 -15.92 -10.66
N PHE A 51 7.74 -16.14 -9.70
CA PHE A 51 8.26 -15.11 -8.82
C PHE A 51 9.64 -15.51 -8.34
N VAL A 52 10.47 -14.54 -7.98
CA VAL A 52 11.77 -14.75 -7.36
C VAL A 52 12.03 -13.68 -6.31
N TRP A 53 12.57 -14.08 -5.16
CA TRP A 53 12.98 -13.13 -4.13
C TRP A 53 14.29 -12.45 -4.52
N ILE A 54 14.39 -11.14 -4.32
CA ILE A 54 15.64 -10.39 -4.57
C ILE A 54 16.57 -10.54 -3.39
N ASP A 55 16.07 -10.16 -2.20
CA ASP A 55 16.85 -10.22 -0.97
C ASP A 55 16.76 -11.61 -0.33
N PRO A 56 17.71 -11.99 0.55
CA PRO A 56 17.60 -13.20 1.37
C PRO A 56 16.38 -13.16 2.32
N PRO A 57 16.02 -14.30 2.95
CA PRO A 57 14.95 -14.33 3.94
C PRO A 57 15.14 -13.28 5.03
N ILE A 58 14.05 -12.63 5.41
CA ILE A 58 14.09 -11.60 6.43
C ILE A 58 14.41 -12.18 7.81
N CYS A 59 15.10 -11.41 8.66
CA CYS A 59 15.45 -11.88 10.00
C CYS A 59 14.21 -12.08 10.89
N THR A 60 14.30 -13.01 11.85
CA THR A 60 13.20 -13.37 12.76
C THR A 60 12.61 -12.17 13.48
N ARG A 61 13.47 -11.25 13.94
CA ARG A 61 13.04 -10.05 14.66
C ARG A 61 12.18 -9.15 13.77
N ALA A 62 12.61 -8.89 12.54
CA ALA A 62 11.86 -8.06 11.61
C ALA A 62 10.53 -8.71 11.20
N ARG A 63 10.51 -10.04 11.01
CA ARG A 63 9.27 -10.81 10.79
C ARG A 63 8.25 -10.68 11.92
N GLN A 64 8.70 -10.49 13.17
CA GLN A 64 7.82 -10.29 14.32
C GLN A 64 7.37 -8.83 14.48
N ILE A 65 8.26 -7.87 14.25
CA ILE A 65 8.03 -6.45 14.53
C ILE A 65 7.28 -5.75 13.40
N ILE A 66 7.72 -5.92 12.15
CA ILE A 66 7.20 -5.14 11.01
C ILE A 66 5.69 -5.32 10.83
N PRO A 67 5.10 -6.54 10.92
CA PRO A 67 3.65 -6.69 10.77
C PRO A 67 2.86 -5.94 11.84
N GLY A 68 3.38 -5.91 13.09
CA GLY A 68 2.75 -5.16 14.18
C GLY A 68 2.77 -3.66 13.94
N LEU A 69 3.89 -3.14 13.41
CA LEU A 69 4.02 -1.73 13.03
C LEU A 69 3.11 -1.38 11.85
N LEU A 70 3.09 -2.20 10.80
CA LEU A 70 2.24 -1.99 9.63
C LEU A 70 0.75 -1.92 10.02
N ARG A 71 0.28 -2.86 10.84
CA ARG A 71 -1.10 -2.83 11.36
C ARG A 71 -1.40 -1.57 12.18
N ARG A 72 -0.42 -1.04 12.91
CA ARG A 72 -0.59 0.19 13.69
C ARG A 72 -0.66 1.42 12.78
N VAL A 73 0.19 1.48 11.75
CA VAL A 73 0.16 2.54 10.74
C VAL A 73 -1.18 2.54 10.01
N ASN A 74 -1.62 1.39 9.49
CA ASN A 74 -2.89 1.29 8.77
C ASN A 74 -4.08 1.75 9.63
N ARG A 75 -4.13 1.38 10.92
CA ARG A 75 -5.18 1.88 11.82
C ARG A 75 -5.14 3.39 11.99
N PHE A 76 -3.95 3.97 12.12
CA PHE A 76 -3.83 5.43 12.23
C PHE A 76 -4.23 6.13 10.94
N GLU A 77 -3.89 5.58 9.78
CA GLU A 77 -4.33 6.12 8.48
C GLU A 77 -5.86 6.02 8.32
N GLU A 78 -6.48 4.92 8.75
CA GLU A 78 -7.94 4.76 8.79
C GLU A 78 -8.60 5.79 9.73
N ASP A 79 -8.04 5.99 10.91
CA ASP A 79 -8.54 6.98 11.87
C ASP A 79 -8.43 8.41 11.32
N LEU A 80 -7.29 8.76 10.70
CA LEU A 80 -7.10 10.06 10.04
C LEU A 80 -8.11 10.29 8.92
N ASN A 81 -8.28 9.30 8.03
CA ASN A 81 -9.27 9.39 6.95
C ASN A 81 -10.69 9.59 7.49
N ARG A 82 -11.03 8.94 8.62
CA ARG A 82 -12.32 9.13 9.27
C ARG A 82 -12.48 10.54 9.80
N PHE A 83 -11.48 11.08 10.50
CA PHE A 83 -11.53 12.45 11.01
C PHE A 83 -11.61 13.49 9.90
N GLU A 84 -10.83 13.32 8.82
CA GLU A 84 -10.91 14.21 7.65
C GLU A 84 -12.31 14.20 7.02
N GLU A 85 -12.96 13.05 6.96
CA GLU A 85 -14.32 12.94 6.43
C GLU A 85 -15.34 13.60 7.38
N GLU A 86 -15.23 13.37 8.69
CA GLU A 86 -16.05 14.04 9.70
C GLU A 86 -15.92 15.57 9.63
N GLU A 87 -14.70 16.10 9.49
CA GLU A 87 -14.46 17.53 9.33
C GLU A 87 -15.12 18.08 8.05
N LYS A 88 -15.02 17.37 6.92
CA LYS A 88 -15.71 17.76 5.68
C LYS A 88 -17.22 17.79 5.87
N GLN A 89 -17.79 16.79 6.54
CA GLN A 89 -19.22 16.73 6.81
C GLN A 89 -19.67 17.88 7.70
N ILE A 90 -18.92 18.18 8.77
CA ILE A 90 -19.18 19.32 9.66
C ILE A 90 -19.11 20.64 8.88
N TYR A 91 -18.11 20.81 8.03
CA TYR A 91 -17.96 22.00 7.20
C TYR A 91 -19.15 22.21 6.25
N VAL A 92 -19.59 21.14 5.57
CA VAL A 92 -20.78 21.17 4.70
C VAL A 92 -22.02 21.50 5.52
N TYR A 93 -22.22 20.84 6.66
CA TYR A 93 -23.35 21.10 7.54
C TYR A 93 -23.40 22.56 7.97
N ASN A 94 -22.30 23.11 8.49
CA ASN A 94 -22.22 24.50 8.93
C ASN A 94 -22.51 25.50 7.80
N ARG A 95 -21.99 25.23 6.60
CA ARG A 95 -22.31 26.03 5.41
C ARG A 95 -23.82 25.99 5.13
N THR A 96 -24.44 24.80 5.10
CA THR A 96 -25.88 24.69 4.82
C THR A 96 -26.75 25.37 5.87
N VAL A 97 -26.38 25.31 7.16
CA VAL A 97 -27.11 25.96 8.25
C VAL A 97 -26.96 27.48 8.16
N SER A 98 -25.75 27.99 7.90
CA SER A 98 -25.51 29.42 7.71
C SER A 98 -26.25 30.02 6.51
N SER A 99 -26.49 29.23 5.47
CA SER A 99 -27.22 29.66 4.27
C SER A 99 -28.75 29.54 4.39
N LYS A 100 -29.29 28.94 5.46
CA LYS A 100 -30.74 28.86 5.66
C LYS A 100 -31.28 30.22 6.12
N PRO A 101 -32.19 30.86 5.39
CA PRO A 101 -32.78 32.13 5.82
C PRO A 101 -33.56 31.94 7.13
N SER A 102 -33.38 32.86 8.07
CA SER A 102 -34.09 32.81 9.36
C SER A 102 -35.59 32.92 9.08
N ARG A 103 -36.36 31.89 9.43
CA ARG A 103 -37.83 31.96 9.44
C ARG A 103 -38.27 32.73 10.69
N PHE A 104 -38.00 34.02 10.74
CA PHE A 104 -38.75 34.91 11.61
C PHE A 104 -40.05 35.25 10.88
N CYS A 105 -41.12 34.53 11.21
CA CYS A 105 -42.46 35.02 10.97
C CYS A 105 -42.68 36.20 11.93
N ASN A 106 -42.81 37.41 11.38
CA ASN A 106 -43.32 38.54 12.13
C ASN A 106 -44.79 38.23 12.47
N VAL A 107 -45.07 38.08 13.77
CA VAL A 107 -46.43 38.01 14.33
C VAL A 107 -46.93 39.43 14.55
#